data_AF-A0A9E5IJB7-F1
#
_entry.id   AF-A0A9E5IJB7-F1
#
_cell.length_a   1.000
_cell.length_b   1.000
_cell.length_c   1.000
_cell.angle_alpha   90.00
_cell.angle_beta   90.00
_cell.angle_gamma   90.00
#
_symmetry.space_group_name_H-M   'P 1'
#
loop_
_entity.id
_entity.type
_entity.pdbx_description
1 polymer ?
#
loop_
_entity_poly.entity_id
_entity_poly.type
_entity_poly.pdbx_seq_one_letter_code
_entity_poly.pdbx_strand_id
1 'polypeptide(L)'
;MHELDEAAWERWVAYRKAIRKPIKEVSEHAMKLKLSRFGADQDAVVEQSIANQYQGLFELKKSAPRPGEKVEKTDKQKAADISRHAEQDAWNAKGWNTQEPTPLNRLKLCEAYLARLTISPDADAMERLKDSTAAALRSADAAEVLGHPHLMSMVRQLFGERGLNKLKKREVQS
;
A
#
# COMPACT_ATOMS: atom_id res chain seq x y z
N MET A 1 -28.94 -6.98 31.57
CA MET A 1 -27.87 -7.31 32.52
C MET A 1 -27.81 -8.82 32.54
N HIS A 2 -26.68 -9.43 32.19
CA HIS A 2 -26.57 -10.89 32.18
C HIS A 2 -26.33 -11.39 33.62
N GLU A 3 -26.68 -12.64 33.87
CA GLU A 3 -26.38 -13.30 35.14
C GLU A 3 -24.86 -13.38 35.34
N LEU A 4 -24.41 -13.21 36.58
CA LEU A 4 -22.99 -13.28 36.93
C LEU A 4 -22.56 -14.74 36.92
N ASP A 5 -21.50 -15.06 36.19
CA ASP A 5 -20.83 -16.36 36.33
C ASP A 5 -20.02 -16.37 37.64
N GLU A 6 -20.57 -17.03 38.67
CA GLU A 6 -19.95 -17.12 39.98
C GLU A 6 -18.60 -17.84 39.94
N ALA A 7 -18.44 -18.85 39.09
CA ALA A 7 -17.19 -19.61 38.97
C ALA A 7 -16.08 -18.78 38.31
N ALA A 8 -16.41 -17.95 37.32
CA ALA A 8 -15.48 -16.98 36.73
C ALA A 8 -15.11 -15.89 37.75
N TRP A 9 -16.07 -15.42 38.54
CA TRP A 9 -15.83 -14.43 39.59
C TRP A 9 -14.89 -14.93 40.69
N GLU A 10 -15.10 -16.14 41.20
CA GLU A 10 -14.25 -16.75 42.22
C GLU A 10 -12.80 -16.94 41.73
N ARG A 11 -12.62 -17.40 40.48
CA ARG A 11 -11.31 -17.51 39.84
C ARG A 11 -10.60 -16.16 39.76
N TRP A 12 -11.32 -15.11 39.39
CA TRP A 12 -10.77 -13.76 39.36
C TRP A 12 -10.36 -13.24 40.74
N VAL A 13 -11.19 -13.47 41.77
CA VAL A 13 -10.87 -13.10 43.16
C VAL A 13 -9.63 -13.86 43.67
N ALA A 14 -9.56 -15.17 43.40
CA ALA A 14 -8.41 -16.00 43.77
C ALA A 14 -7.12 -15.49 43.11
N TYR A 15 -7.16 -15.17 41.82
CA TYR A 15 -6.04 -14.58 41.10
C TYR A 15 -5.61 -13.22 41.70
N ARG A 16 -6.56 -12.31 41.95
CA ARG A 16 -6.30 -10.99 42.57
C ARG A 16 -5.66 -11.11 43.95
N LYS A 17 -6.04 -12.12 44.74
CA LYS A 17 -5.39 -12.46 46.02
C LYS A 17 -3.96 -12.99 45.80
N ALA A 18 -3.76 -13.88 44.83
CA ALA A 18 -2.46 -14.46 44.52
C ALA A 18 -1.42 -13.39 44.10
N ILE A 19 -1.82 -12.38 43.32
CA ILE A 19 -0.95 -11.26 42.93
C ILE A 19 -0.83 -10.16 44.01
N ARG A 20 -1.32 -10.42 45.23
CA ARG A 20 -1.30 -9.48 46.38
C ARG A 20 -1.99 -8.14 46.09
N LYS A 21 -3.02 -8.16 45.23
CA LYS A 21 -3.85 -6.99 44.91
C LYS A 21 -5.32 -7.35 45.11
N PRO A 22 -5.79 -7.66 46.33
CA PRO A 22 -7.18 -8.03 46.55
C PRO A 22 -8.15 -6.93 46.07
N ILE A 23 -9.36 -7.34 45.70
CA ILE A 23 -10.42 -6.40 45.34
C ILE A 23 -10.90 -5.73 46.63
N LYS A 24 -10.99 -4.40 46.65
CA LYS A 24 -11.55 -3.66 47.78
C LYS A 24 -13.07 -3.84 47.80
N GLU A 25 -13.66 -3.97 48.98
CA GLU A 25 -15.11 -4.15 49.17
C GLU A 25 -15.93 -3.06 48.44
N VAL A 26 -15.48 -1.80 48.53
CA VAL A 26 -16.09 -0.65 47.85
C VAL A 26 -16.11 -0.78 46.31
N SER A 27 -15.24 -1.61 45.74
CA SER A 27 -15.12 -1.82 44.29
C SER A 27 -15.68 -3.17 43.84
N GLU A 28 -16.13 -4.01 44.77
CA GLU A 28 -16.57 -5.38 44.48
C GLU A 28 -17.81 -5.39 43.58
N HIS A 29 -18.83 -4.61 43.95
CA HIS A 29 -20.06 -4.51 43.17
C HIS A 29 -19.80 -3.99 41.75
N ALA A 30 -18.94 -2.99 41.60
CA ALA A 30 -18.57 -2.43 40.30
C ALA A 30 -17.82 -3.46 39.42
N MET A 31 -16.97 -4.30 40.01
CA MET A 31 -16.24 -5.34 39.29
C MET A 31 -17.14 -6.52 38.90
N LYS A 32 -18.09 -6.93 39.77
CA LYS A 32 -19.14 -7.91 39.43
C LYS A 32 -20.00 -7.41 38.28
N LEU A 33 -20.42 -6.15 38.32
CA LEU A 33 -21.18 -5.51 37.24
C LEU A 33 -20.37 -5.42 35.94
N LYS A 34 -19.06 -5.19 36.03
CA LYS A 34 -18.18 -5.19 34.86
C LYS A 34 -18.07 -6.58 34.24
N LEU A 35 -17.94 -7.63 35.07
CA LEU A 35 -17.87 -9.01 34.61
C LEU A 35 -19.19 -9.39 33.90
N SER A 36 -20.34 -9.12 34.52
CA SER A 36 -21.65 -9.48 33.96
C SER A 36 -22.00 -8.78 32.64
N ARG A 37 -21.32 -7.68 32.29
CA ARG A 37 -21.44 -7.06 30.96
C ARG A 37 -20.86 -7.91 29.82
N PHE A 38 -19.94 -8.83 30.12
CA PHE A 38 -19.35 -9.72 29.11
C PHE A 38 -20.25 -10.93 28.77
N GLY A 39 -21.37 -11.13 29.47
CA GLY A 39 -22.38 -12.13 29.10
C GLY A 39 -21.82 -13.56 29.07
N ALA A 40 -21.94 -14.24 27.94
CA ALA A 40 -21.43 -15.61 27.77
C ALA A 40 -19.89 -15.70 27.79
N ASP A 41 -19.20 -14.58 27.56
CA ASP A 41 -17.74 -14.52 27.48
C ASP A 41 -17.06 -14.25 28.83
N GLN A 42 -17.83 -14.25 29.93
CA GLN A 42 -17.34 -13.95 31.28
C GLN A 42 -16.11 -14.79 31.65
N ASP A 43 -16.15 -16.10 31.41
CA ASP A 43 -15.05 -16.98 31.75
C ASP A 43 -13.79 -16.72 30.90
N ALA A 44 -13.96 -16.60 29.58
CA ALA A 44 -12.86 -16.34 28.66
C ALA A 44 -12.16 -15.01 28.95
N VAL A 45 -12.90 -13.98 29.38
CA VAL A 45 -12.33 -12.68 29.78
C VAL A 45 -11.46 -12.82 31.04
N VAL A 46 -11.90 -13.61 32.01
CA VAL A 46 -11.12 -13.90 33.22
C VAL A 46 -9.87 -14.69 32.86
N GLU A 47 -9.99 -15.73 32.05
CA GLU A 47 -8.86 -16.52 31.56
C GLU A 47 -7.83 -15.65 30.83
N GLN A 48 -8.26 -14.81 29.89
CA GLN A 48 -7.38 -13.87 29.20
C GLN A 48 -6.66 -12.92 30.18
N SER A 49 -7.39 -12.42 31.18
CA SER A 49 -6.84 -11.48 32.15
C SER A 49 -5.79 -12.15 33.05
N ILE A 50 -6.03 -13.39 33.47
CA ILE A 50 -5.09 -14.20 34.24
C ILE A 50 -3.86 -14.55 33.40
N ALA A 51 -4.05 -15.04 32.17
CA ALA A 51 -2.98 -15.43 31.26
C ALA A 51 -2.02 -14.26 30.97
N ASN A 52 -2.56 -13.05 30.81
CA ASN A 52 -1.78 -11.83 30.53
C ASN A 52 -1.35 -11.06 31.79
N GLN A 53 -1.60 -11.60 32.99
CA GLN A 53 -1.29 -10.99 34.28
C GLN A 53 -1.89 -9.58 34.47
N TYR A 54 -3.08 -9.34 33.94
CA TYR A 54 -3.76 -8.05 34.03
C TYR A 54 -4.40 -7.82 35.39
N GLN A 55 -4.48 -6.57 35.80
CA GLN A 55 -5.17 -6.15 37.04
C GLN A 55 -6.66 -5.84 36.81
N GLY A 56 -7.11 -5.75 35.56
CA GLY A 56 -8.50 -5.44 35.21
C GLY A 56 -9.07 -6.43 34.22
N LEU A 57 -10.41 -6.48 34.15
CA LEU A 57 -11.14 -7.21 33.13
C LEU A 57 -11.22 -6.35 31.85
N PHE A 58 -10.77 -6.90 30.73
CA PHE A 58 -10.73 -6.23 29.42
C PHE A 58 -11.45 -7.08 28.38
N GLU A 59 -11.92 -6.46 27.31
CA GLU A 59 -12.53 -7.17 26.18
C GLU A 59 -11.60 -8.24 25.60
N LEU A 60 -12.19 -9.32 25.11
CA LEU A 60 -11.44 -10.38 24.44
C LEU A 60 -10.69 -9.81 23.24
N LYS A 61 -9.36 -9.91 23.26
CA LYS A 61 -8.54 -9.59 22.10
C LYS A 61 -8.78 -10.67 21.06
N LYS A 62 -9.54 -10.34 20.02
CA LYS A 62 -9.61 -11.17 18.82
C LYS A 62 -8.19 -11.33 18.30
N SER A 63 -7.74 -12.56 18.13
CA SER A 63 -6.40 -12.87 17.65
C SER A 63 -6.12 -12.06 16.38
N ALA A 64 -5.01 -11.34 16.35
CA ALA A 64 -4.55 -10.72 15.12
C ALA A 64 -4.45 -11.82 14.03
N PRO A 65 -4.82 -11.51 12.78
CA PRO A 65 -4.66 -12.46 11.68
C PRO A 65 -3.21 -12.93 11.62
N ARG A 66 -3.01 -14.21 11.31
CA ARG A 66 -1.65 -14.76 11.26
C ARG A 66 -0.83 -14.05 10.17
N PRO A 67 0.50 -13.91 10.33
CA PRO A 67 1.35 -13.36 9.26
C PRO A 67 1.13 -14.15 7.96
N GLY A 68 0.60 -13.48 6.92
CA GLY A 68 0.24 -14.10 5.63
C GLY A 68 -1.24 -14.40 5.43
N GLU A 69 -2.07 -14.30 6.47
CA GLU A 69 -3.51 -14.45 6.38
C GLU A 69 -4.13 -13.15 5.83
N LYS A 70 -4.61 -13.21 4.58
CA LYS A 70 -5.32 -12.08 3.96
C LYS A 70 -6.70 -11.97 4.61
N VAL A 71 -6.87 -10.97 5.48
CA VAL A 71 -8.20 -10.64 6.00
C VAL A 71 -9.09 -10.21 4.84
N GLU A 72 -10.22 -10.88 4.67
CA GLU A 72 -11.22 -10.47 3.68
C GLU A 72 -11.73 -9.07 4.03
N LYS A 73 -11.53 -8.14 3.11
CA LYS A 73 -12.02 -6.76 3.26
C LYS A 73 -13.55 -6.79 3.31
N THR A 74 -14.13 -5.99 4.20
CA THR A 74 -15.57 -5.76 4.24
C THR A 74 -16.06 -5.09 2.94
N ASP A 75 -17.34 -5.22 2.62
CA ASP A 75 -17.89 -4.63 1.38
C ASP A 75 -17.77 -3.10 1.37
N LYS A 76 -17.87 -2.47 2.54
CA LYS A 76 -17.60 -1.02 2.69
C LYS A 76 -16.16 -0.66 2.34
N GLN A 77 -15.18 -1.48 2.75
CA GLN A 77 -13.78 -1.28 2.42
C GLN A 77 -13.51 -1.50 0.93
N LYS A 78 -14.11 -2.53 0.33
CA LYS A 78 -14.02 -2.79 -1.12
C LYS A 78 -14.60 -1.60 -1.91
N ALA A 79 -15.77 -1.11 -1.52
CA ALA A 79 -16.40 0.05 -2.17
C ALA A 79 -15.54 1.31 -2.06
N ALA A 80 -14.96 1.57 -0.88
CA ALA A 80 -14.05 2.70 -0.68
C ALA A 80 -12.78 2.58 -1.53
N ASP A 81 -12.22 1.37 -1.66
CA ASP A 81 -11.06 1.12 -2.52
C ASP A 81 -11.40 1.35 -4.00
N ILE A 82 -12.57 0.90 -4.46
CA ILE A 82 -13.06 1.13 -5.83
C ILE A 82 -13.22 2.63 -6.10
N SER A 83 -13.86 3.38 -5.20
CA SER A 83 -14.01 4.83 -5.35
C SER A 83 -12.66 5.54 -5.42
N ARG A 84 -11.73 5.19 -4.53
CA ARG A 84 -10.37 5.76 -4.54
C ARG A 84 -9.63 5.45 -5.85
N HIS A 85 -9.76 4.22 -6.35
CA HIS A 85 -9.16 3.83 -7.62
C HIS A 85 -9.73 4.65 -8.79
N ALA A 86 -11.04 4.82 -8.84
CA ALA A 86 -11.71 5.63 -9.87
C ALA A 86 -11.29 7.11 -9.82
N GLU A 87 -11.15 7.68 -8.62
CA GLU A 87 -10.63 9.06 -8.44
C GLU A 87 -9.19 9.19 -8.93
N GLN A 88 -8.34 8.22 -8.61
CA GLN A 88 -6.95 8.18 -9.06
C GLN A 88 -6.86 8.05 -10.58
N ASP A 89 -7.68 7.19 -11.19
CA ASP A 89 -7.76 7.03 -12.64
C ASP A 89 -8.20 8.32 -13.32
N ALA A 90 -9.21 9.00 -12.77
CA ALA A 90 -9.68 10.29 -13.28
C ALA A 90 -8.60 11.38 -13.17
N TRP A 91 -7.85 11.40 -12.07
CA TRP A 91 -6.70 12.31 -11.90
C TRP A 91 -5.58 12.01 -12.89
N ASN A 92 -5.21 10.74 -13.05
CA ASN A 92 -4.20 10.30 -14.00
C ASN A 92 -4.61 10.65 -15.43
N ALA A 93 -5.88 10.40 -15.80
CA ALA A 93 -6.41 10.71 -17.13
C ALA A 93 -6.33 12.21 -17.45
N LYS A 94 -6.53 13.09 -16.47
CA LYS A 94 -6.28 14.53 -16.66
C LYS A 94 -4.81 14.78 -17.02
N GLY A 95 -3.86 14.17 -16.30
CA GLY A 95 -2.44 14.28 -16.62
C GLY A 95 -2.08 13.76 -18.02
N TRP A 96 -2.62 12.60 -18.41
CA TRP A 96 -2.39 12.00 -19.73
C TRP A 96 -3.00 12.81 -20.88
N ASN A 97 -4.19 13.40 -20.68
CA ASN A 97 -4.91 14.16 -21.70
C ASN A 97 -4.50 15.64 -21.78
N THR A 98 -3.81 16.17 -20.76
CA THR A 98 -3.36 17.58 -20.75
C THR A 98 -2.07 17.78 -21.55
N GLN A 99 -1.26 16.73 -21.72
CA GLN A 99 -0.03 16.84 -22.49
C GLN A 99 -0.34 16.73 -23.98
N GLU A 100 -0.23 17.85 -24.72
CA GLU A 100 -0.23 17.79 -26.17
C GLU A 100 0.82 16.78 -26.66
N PRO A 101 0.56 16.05 -27.77
CA PRO A 101 1.49 15.08 -28.33
C PRO A 101 2.68 15.80 -28.99
N THR A 102 3.50 16.46 -28.17
CA THR A 102 4.75 17.06 -28.58
C THR A 102 5.74 15.97 -28.97
N PRO A 103 6.72 16.26 -29.85
CA PRO A 103 7.79 15.33 -30.14
C PRO A 103 8.50 14.82 -28.88
N LEU A 104 8.64 15.68 -27.86
CA LEU A 104 9.25 15.31 -26.58
C LEU A 104 8.40 14.30 -25.79
N ASN A 105 7.08 14.50 -25.72
CA ASN A 105 6.19 13.56 -25.02
C ASN A 105 6.12 12.20 -25.74
N ARG A 106 6.19 12.19 -27.08
CA ARG A 106 6.34 10.95 -27.86
C ARG A 106 7.62 10.19 -27.51
N LEU A 107 8.73 10.90 -27.30
CA LEU A 107 9.99 10.30 -26.87
C LEU A 107 9.90 9.72 -25.44
N LYS A 108 9.22 10.40 -24.52
CA LYS A 108 8.97 9.88 -23.16
C LYS A 108 8.12 8.60 -23.19
N LEU A 109 7.11 8.53 -24.06
CA LEU A 109 6.33 7.31 -24.27
C LEU A 109 7.18 6.17 -24.85
N CYS A 110 8.08 6.48 -25.79
CA CYS A 110 9.02 5.49 -26.32
C CYS A 110 9.95 4.95 -25.23
N GLU A 111 10.42 5.81 -24.32
CA GLU A 111 11.27 5.41 -23.19
C GLU A 111 10.53 4.51 -22.20
N ALA A 112 9.29 4.86 -21.85
CA ALA A 112 8.45 4.02 -21.01
C ALA A 112 8.15 2.65 -21.67
N TYR A 113 7.94 2.62 -22.99
CA TYR A 113 7.73 1.38 -23.73
C TYR A 113 9.01 0.54 -23.80
N LEU A 114 10.17 1.17 -23.96
CA LEU A 114 11.47 0.49 -23.91
C LEU A 114 11.64 -0.25 -22.58
N ALA A 115 11.32 0.40 -21.45
CA ALA A 115 11.40 -0.22 -20.13
C ALA A 115 10.58 -1.52 -20.07
N ARG A 116 9.37 -1.54 -20.65
CA ARG A 116 8.54 -2.76 -20.73
C ARG A 116 9.19 -3.86 -21.57
N LEU A 117 9.79 -3.51 -22.70
CA LEU A 117 10.47 -4.47 -23.58
C LEU A 117 11.74 -5.07 -22.96
N THR A 118 12.37 -4.41 -21.98
CA THR A 118 13.52 -4.99 -21.27
C THR A 118 13.13 -6.18 -20.39
N ILE A 119 11.89 -6.23 -19.91
CA ILE A 119 11.36 -7.33 -19.10
C ILE A 119 10.86 -8.48 -19.99
N SER A 120 10.24 -8.14 -21.12
CA SER A 120 9.69 -9.10 -22.09
C SER A 120 10.18 -8.74 -23.50
N PRO A 121 11.35 -9.25 -23.92
CA PRO A 121 11.94 -8.92 -25.20
C PRO A 121 11.09 -9.41 -26.37
N ASP A 122 10.81 -8.52 -27.31
CA ASP A 122 10.19 -8.80 -28.60
C ASP A 122 10.98 -8.02 -29.66
N ALA A 123 11.61 -8.76 -30.59
CA ALA A 123 12.49 -8.19 -31.60
C ALA A 123 11.73 -7.27 -32.57
N ASP A 124 10.53 -7.64 -32.98
CA ASP A 124 9.71 -6.85 -33.91
C ASP A 124 9.19 -5.59 -33.22
N ALA A 125 8.80 -5.69 -31.95
CA ALA A 125 8.43 -4.53 -31.15
C ALA A 125 9.62 -3.58 -30.93
N MET A 126 10.82 -4.11 -30.74
CA MET A 126 12.04 -3.31 -30.59
C MET A 126 12.38 -2.54 -31.87
N GLU A 127 12.24 -3.16 -33.04
CA GLU A 127 12.49 -2.50 -34.32
C GLU A 127 11.47 -1.37 -34.59
N ARG A 128 10.18 -1.64 -34.38
CA ARG A 128 9.12 -0.59 -34.46
C ARG A 128 9.36 0.57 -33.49
N LEU A 129 9.87 0.28 -32.30
CA LEU A 129 10.23 1.30 -31.31
C LEU A 129 11.41 2.15 -31.79
N LYS A 130 12.44 1.55 -32.38
CA LYS A 130 13.57 2.29 -32.97
C LYS A 130 13.09 3.25 -34.06
N ASP A 131 12.22 2.79 -34.97
CA ASP A 131 11.68 3.63 -36.04
C ASP A 131 10.86 4.80 -35.49
N SER A 132 9.98 4.52 -34.53
CA SER A 132 9.14 5.53 -33.87
C SER A 132 9.99 6.56 -33.12
N THR A 133 11.02 6.09 -32.40
CA THR A 133 11.96 6.96 -31.68
C THR A 133 12.75 7.83 -32.66
N ALA A 134 13.23 7.26 -33.77
CA ALA A 134 13.96 8.02 -34.78
C ALA A 134 13.08 9.09 -35.43
N ALA A 135 11.80 8.80 -35.70
CA ALA A 135 10.84 9.78 -36.20
C ALA A 135 10.61 10.93 -35.21
N ALA A 136 10.37 10.62 -33.93
CA ALA A 136 10.17 11.64 -32.90
C ALA A 136 11.44 12.48 -32.65
N LEU A 137 12.63 11.87 -32.67
CA LEU A 137 13.91 12.57 -32.52
C LEU A 137 14.15 13.61 -33.62
N ARG A 138 13.72 13.36 -34.87
CA ARG A 138 13.88 14.31 -35.97
C ARG A 138 13.09 15.60 -35.75
N SER A 139 11.95 15.52 -35.08
CA SER A 139 11.05 16.66 -34.85
C SER A 139 11.22 17.31 -33.48
N ALA A 140 11.90 16.66 -32.53
CA ALA A 140 12.14 17.21 -31.20
C ALA A 140 13.30 18.22 -31.20
N ASP A 141 13.26 19.19 -30.29
CA ASP A 141 14.41 20.04 -29.98
C ASP A 141 15.55 19.18 -29.39
N ALA A 142 16.76 19.36 -29.91
CA ALA A 142 17.93 18.64 -29.42
C ALA A 142 18.30 19.02 -27.98
N ALA A 143 18.17 20.29 -27.61
CA ALA A 143 18.52 20.77 -26.27
C ALA A 143 17.60 20.15 -25.21
N GLU A 144 16.29 20.11 -25.47
CA GLU A 144 15.32 19.46 -24.58
C GLU A 144 15.63 17.96 -24.39
N VAL A 145 15.93 17.24 -25.47
CA VAL A 145 16.23 15.81 -25.39
C VAL A 145 17.54 15.56 -24.61
N LEU A 146 18.57 16.39 -24.80
CA LEU A 146 19.84 16.30 -24.08
C LEU A 146 19.71 16.72 -22.60
N GLY A 147 18.74 17.57 -22.27
CA GLY A 147 18.40 17.92 -20.88
C GLY A 147 17.77 16.78 -20.08
N HIS A 148 17.38 15.68 -20.73
CA HIS A 148 16.73 14.53 -20.08
C HIS A 148 17.63 13.27 -20.06
N PRO A 149 18.19 12.89 -18.89
CA PRO A 149 19.09 11.74 -18.78
C PRO A 149 18.49 10.41 -19.28
N HIS A 150 17.20 10.18 -19.03
CA HIS A 150 16.50 8.97 -19.46
C HIS A 150 16.38 8.88 -20.98
N LEU A 151 16.09 10.00 -21.65
CA LEU A 151 16.03 10.04 -23.11
C LEU A 151 17.43 9.84 -23.72
N MET A 152 18.48 10.41 -23.12
CA MET A 152 19.85 10.15 -23.54
C MET A 152 20.22 8.67 -23.42
N SER A 153 19.83 8.02 -22.31
CA SER A 153 20.05 6.59 -22.10
C SER A 153 19.32 5.75 -23.16
N MET A 154 18.05 6.06 -23.44
CA MET A 154 17.29 5.41 -24.51
C MET A 154 17.96 5.59 -25.88
N VAL A 155 18.38 6.81 -26.23
CA VAL A 155 19.06 7.09 -27.51
C VAL A 155 20.36 6.29 -27.62
N ARG A 156 21.14 6.21 -26.53
CA ARG A 156 22.37 5.42 -26.49
C ARG A 156 22.08 3.93 -26.63
N GLN A 157 21.04 3.41 -25.97
CA GLN A 157 20.68 2.00 -26.05
C GLN A 157 20.19 1.60 -27.44
N LEU A 158 19.39 2.45 -28.10
CA LEU A 158 18.79 2.15 -29.41
C LEU A 158 19.72 2.43 -30.59
N PHE A 159 20.55 3.47 -30.52
CA PHE A 159 21.36 3.98 -31.64
C PHE A 159 22.86 4.11 -31.34
N GLY A 160 23.30 3.72 -30.14
CA GLY A 160 24.68 3.84 -29.69
C GLY A 160 25.17 5.29 -29.49
N GLU A 161 26.48 5.44 -29.28
CA GLU A 161 27.12 6.76 -29.16
C GLU A 161 26.96 7.60 -30.44
N ARG A 162 26.82 6.96 -31.60
CA ARG A 162 26.60 7.65 -32.87
C ARG A 162 25.28 8.44 -32.86
N GLY A 163 24.23 7.89 -32.24
CA GLY A 163 22.94 8.58 -32.09
C GLY A 163 23.07 9.84 -31.23
N LEU A 164 23.71 9.72 -30.06
CA LEU A 164 23.95 10.86 -29.17
C LEU A 164 24.82 11.94 -29.82
N ASN A 165 25.89 11.55 -30.51
CA ASN A 165 26.77 12.51 -31.18
C ASN A 165 26.06 13.29 -32.29
N LYS A 166 25.12 12.67 -33.00
CA LYS A 166 24.28 13.39 -33.97
C LYS A 166 23.37 14.41 -33.28
N LEU A 167 22.79 14.05 -32.13
CA LEU A 167 21.92 14.93 -31.37
C LEU A 167 22.68 16.15 -30.83
N LYS A 168 23.86 15.93 -30.24
CA LYS A 168 24.76 17.01 -29.79
C LYS A 168 25.19 17.95 -30.91
N LYS A 169 25.47 17.41 -32.11
CA LYS A 169 25.79 18.24 -33.27
C LYS A 169 24.61 19.12 -33.70
N ARG A 170 23.38 18.60 -33.58
CA ARG A 170 22.17 19.36 -33.93
C ARG A 170 21.90 20.48 -32.93
N GLU A 171 22.12 20.24 -31.63
CA GLU A 171 22.02 21.27 -30.58
C GLU A 171 22.95 22.45 -30.87
N VAL A 172 24.21 22.19 -31.24
CA VAL A 172 25.18 23.25 -31.56
C VAL A 172 24.81 24.04 -32.85
N GLN A 173 23.97 23.46 -33.71
CA GLN A 173 23.55 24.05 -34.99
C GLN A 173 22.17 24.74 -34.92
N SER A 174 21.43 24.57 -33.83
CA SER A 174 20.09 25.16 -33.61
C SER A 174 20.22 26.46 -32.85
#